data_AF-D7D957-F1
#
_entry.id   AF-D7D957-F1
#
_cell.length_a   1.000
_cell.length_b   1.000
_cell.length_c   1.000
_cell.angle_alpha   90.00
_cell.angle_beta   90.00
_cell.angle_gamma   90.00
#
_symmetry.space_group_name_H-M   'P 1'
#
loop_
_entity.id
_entity.type
_entity.pdbx_description
1 polymer ?
#
loop_
_entity_poly.entity_id
_entity_poly.type
_entity_poly.pdbx_seq_one_letter_code
_entity_poly.pdbx_strand_id
1 'polypeptide(L)'
;MKYEHTQLVCPYCGSRSVIFDYETNEYVCTRCGAVIEDHLIDHGFEHRYVDNFENTRTSGSYTFRVHDSGIGSTEFNTRHTGKWLNMSRLQKKIRVEKRNRIVEKALRHLNNYVRILNPPKYVSETAGMILQKAVNGKNYKNKTLKLLAIASLYIAYKVHGIPKSAKMFSKELGITLKDLWHAEKKIHDNVKDINKMIKKDEPENYVPYIVNKLSLSERVQYLANYLIQLSKKAGLNNGKSSVGLATAAVYIASILLNEKRTQIEVAKTVNVTDVTIRNRYSDIVRSFDITISM
;
A
#
# COMPACT_ATOMS: atom_id res chain seq x y z
N MET A 1 2.01 8.37 -21.02
CA MET A 1 2.79 8.79 -22.19
C MET A 1 4.07 9.48 -21.74
N LYS A 2 5.16 8.72 -21.58
CA LYS A 2 6.50 9.28 -21.59
C LYS A 2 6.89 9.29 -23.06
N TYR A 3 6.75 10.43 -23.70
CA TYR A 3 7.15 10.56 -25.08
C TYR A 3 8.66 10.32 -25.20
N GLU A 4 9.02 9.37 -26.05
CA GLU A 4 10.36 9.13 -26.55
C GLU A 4 10.76 10.23 -27.56
N HIS A 5 10.57 11.51 -27.22
CA HIS A 5 10.96 12.63 -28.08
C HIS A 5 12.48 12.70 -28.34
N THR A 6 13.28 11.92 -27.62
CA THR A 6 14.74 12.06 -27.61
C THR A 6 15.45 11.28 -28.72
N GLN A 7 14.76 10.50 -29.57
CA GLN A 7 15.43 9.68 -30.58
C GLN A 7 14.84 9.69 -32.00
N LEU A 8 13.86 10.54 -32.31
CA LEU A 8 13.36 10.65 -33.69
C LEU A 8 14.20 11.66 -34.49
N VAL A 9 14.82 11.18 -35.57
CA VAL A 9 15.62 11.99 -36.51
C VAL A 9 14.88 12.02 -37.84
N CYS A 10 14.66 13.21 -38.39
CA CYS A 10 14.04 13.33 -39.70
C CYS A 10 14.94 12.71 -40.79
N PRO A 11 14.45 11.77 -41.61
CA PRO A 11 15.24 11.12 -42.65
C PRO A 11 15.62 12.08 -43.79
N TYR A 12 14.87 13.17 -43.99
CA TYR A 12 15.07 14.10 -45.10
C TYR A 12 16.09 15.21 -44.79
N CYS A 13 16.05 15.78 -43.58
CA CYS A 13 16.90 16.92 -43.22
C CYS A 13 17.86 16.65 -42.05
N GLY A 14 17.84 15.44 -41.47
CA GLY A 14 18.69 15.04 -40.36
C GLY A 14 18.44 15.78 -39.04
N SER A 15 17.41 16.64 -38.96
CA SER A 15 17.12 17.39 -37.74
C SER A 15 16.40 16.51 -36.71
N ARG A 16 16.70 16.75 -35.43
CA ARG A 16 16.01 16.16 -34.27
C ARG A 16 14.79 16.98 -33.81
N SER A 17 14.48 18.06 -34.52
CA SER A 17 13.36 18.94 -34.19
C SER A 17 12.07 18.38 -34.79
N VAL A 18 11.47 17.44 -34.06
CA VAL A 18 10.22 16.77 -34.41
C VAL A 18 9.17 17.14 -33.37
N ILE A 19 7.98 17.54 -33.82
CA ILE A 19 6.82 17.82 -32.98
C ILE A 19 5.73 16.79 -33.30
N PHE A 20 4.92 16.44 -32.30
CA PHE A 20 3.73 15.63 -32.49
C PHE A 20 2.51 16.54 -32.64
N ASP A 21 1.79 16.41 -33.75
CA ASP A 21 0.52 17.08 -33.97
C ASP A 21 -0.62 16.22 -33.41
N TYR A 22 -1.36 16.76 -32.45
CA TYR A 22 -2.47 16.05 -31.79
C TYR A 22 -3.75 16.05 -32.64
N GLU A 23 -3.91 16.98 -33.57
CA GLU A 23 -5.13 17.07 -34.39
C GLU A 23 -5.12 16.02 -35.50
N THR A 24 -3.97 15.84 -36.15
CA THR A 24 -3.77 14.83 -37.20
C THR A 24 -3.19 13.53 -36.70
N ASN A 25 -2.65 13.51 -35.47
CA ASN A 25 -2.03 12.35 -34.82
C ASN A 25 -0.79 11.86 -35.60
N GLU A 26 0.12 12.80 -35.90
CA GLU A 26 1.30 12.62 -36.75
C GLU A 26 2.58 13.21 -36.11
N TYR A 27 3.74 12.67 -36.46
CA TYR A 27 5.04 13.28 -36.14
C TYR A 27 5.54 14.12 -37.31
N VAL A 28 5.66 15.43 -37.10
CA VAL A 28 6.06 16.40 -38.13
C VAL A 28 7.40 17.03 -37.79
N CYS A 29 8.30 17.07 -38.77
CA CYS A 29 9.55 17.79 -38.63
C CYS A 29 9.34 19.31 -38.77
N THR A 30 9.76 20.09 -37.77
CA THR A 30 9.59 21.55 -37.80
C THR A 30 10.49 22.27 -38.80
N ARG A 31 11.57 21.63 -39.24
CA ARG A 31 12.56 22.26 -40.13
C ARG A 31 12.19 22.12 -41.61
N CYS A 32 11.68 20.96 -42.01
CA CYS A 32 11.38 20.67 -43.41
C CYS A 32 9.91 20.37 -43.69
N GLY A 33 9.06 20.31 -42.66
CA GLY A 33 7.63 20.02 -42.80
C GLY A 33 7.32 18.57 -43.16
N ALA A 34 8.31 17.68 -43.25
CA ALA A 34 8.09 16.28 -43.57
C ALA A 34 7.38 15.57 -42.41
N VAL A 35 6.31 14.85 -42.75
CA VAL A 35 5.66 13.88 -41.87
C VAL A 35 6.55 12.64 -41.80
N ILE A 36 6.99 12.29 -40.59
CA ILE A 36 7.90 11.17 -40.35
C ILE A 36 7.09 9.88 -40.16
N GLU A 37 5.99 9.98 -39.43
CA GLU A 37 5.10 8.87 -39.12
C GLU A 37 3.68 9.43 -38.96
N ASP A 38 2.72 8.77 -39.59
CA ASP A 38 1.30 9.10 -39.63
C ASP A 38 0.44 8.00 -39.02
N HIS A 39 -0.82 8.32 -38.68
CA HIS A 39 -1.81 7.33 -38.18
C HIS A 39 -1.34 6.53 -36.95
N LEU A 40 -0.72 7.19 -35.98
CA LEU A 40 -0.21 6.52 -34.80
C LEU A 40 -1.31 5.83 -33.99
N ILE A 41 -1.16 4.53 -33.77
CA ILE A 41 -2.08 3.80 -32.90
C ILE A 41 -1.75 4.21 -31.47
N ASP A 42 -2.64 4.96 -30.83
CA ASP A 42 -2.49 5.27 -29.41
C ASP A 42 -2.68 3.98 -28.59
N HIS A 43 -1.61 3.48 -28.00
CA HIS A 43 -1.64 2.38 -27.03
C HIS A 43 -2.03 2.85 -25.62
N GLY A 44 -2.39 4.12 -25.47
CA GLY A 44 -2.93 4.73 -24.27
C GLY A 44 -4.26 4.10 -23.83
N PHE A 45 -4.70 4.49 -22.64
CA PHE A 45 -5.99 4.07 -22.14
C PHE A 45 -7.07 4.80 -22.94
N GLU A 46 -7.80 4.10 -23.81
CA GLU A 46 -8.98 4.63 -24.51
C GLU A 46 -10.02 5.07 -23.46
N HIS A 47 -9.97 6.32 -23.03
CA HIS A 47 -11.11 6.95 -22.38
C HIS A 47 -12.17 7.16 -23.47
N ARG A 48 -13.01 6.15 -23.72
CA ARG A 48 -14.34 6.47 -24.25
C ARG A 48 -15.05 7.25 -23.16
N TYR A 49 -15.20 8.55 -23.38
CA TYR A 49 -16.24 9.31 -22.72
C TYR A 49 -17.56 8.65 -23.13
N VAL A 50 -18.13 7.87 -22.20
CA VAL A 50 -19.47 7.34 -22.36
C VAL A 50 -20.35 8.24 -21.52
N ASP A 51 -21.20 9.03 -22.18
CA ASP A 51 -22.14 9.95 -21.51
C ASP A 51 -23.09 9.19 -20.56
N ASN A 52 -23.32 7.90 -20.82
CA ASN A 52 -24.05 7.00 -19.94
C ASN A 52 -23.12 6.14 -19.09
N PHE A 53 -22.94 6.52 -17.82
CA PHE A 53 -22.20 5.74 -16.82
C PHE A 53 -22.73 4.30 -16.66
N GLU A 54 -24.00 4.04 -17.00
CA GLU A 54 -24.65 2.73 -16.86
C GLU A 54 -24.15 1.67 -17.86
N ASN A 55 -23.68 2.10 -19.04
CA ASN A 55 -23.27 1.20 -20.14
C ASN A 55 -21.78 1.33 -20.48
N THR A 56 -20.97 1.76 -19.53
CA THR A 56 -19.52 1.67 -19.68
C THR A 56 -19.12 0.20 -19.71
N ARG A 57 -18.92 -0.36 -20.91
CA ARG A 57 -18.26 -1.66 -21.08
C ARG A 57 -16.80 -1.48 -20.70
N THR A 58 -16.54 -1.38 -19.40
CA THR A 58 -15.22 -1.54 -18.84
C THR A 58 -14.89 -3.02 -19.00
N SER A 59 -13.95 -3.33 -19.88
CA SER A 59 -13.20 -4.58 -19.73
C SER A 59 -12.82 -4.67 -18.26
N GLY A 60 -13.19 -5.77 -17.58
CA GLY A 60 -12.94 -5.90 -16.14
C GLY A 60 -11.48 -5.54 -15.85
N SER A 61 -11.27 -4.59 -14.94
CA SER A 61 -9.91 -4.11 -14.65
C SER A 61 -9.05 -5.29 -14.22
N TYR A 62 -7.83 -5.37 -14.75
CA TYR A 62 -6.87 -6.38 -14.36
C TYR A 62 -6.54 -6.21 -12.87
N THR A 63 -6.88 -7.19 -12.04
CA THR A 63 -6.68 -7.10 -10.58
C THR A 63 -6.04 -8.34 -10.01
N PHE A 64 -4.91 -8.19 -9.31
CA PHE A 64 -4.24 -9.30 -8.61
C PHE A 64 -5.01 -9.86 -7.40
N ARG A 65 -6.22 -9.36 -7.16
CA ARG A 65 -7.11 -9.78 -6.06
C ARG A 65 -7.98 -10.98 -6.45
N VAL A 66 -8.00 -11.34 -7.72
CA VAL A 66 -8.70 -12.51 -8.25
C VAL A 66 -7.67 -13.45 -8.88
N HIS A 67 -7.92 -14.75 -8.79
CA HIS A 67 -7.00 -15.81 -9.23
C HIS A 67 -6.75 -15.83 -10.75
N ASP A 68 -7.66 -15.29 -11.54
CA ASP A 68 -7.59 -15.12 -13.00
C ASP A 68 -7.31 -13.66 -13.39
N SER A 69 -6.85 -12.86 -12.43
CA SER A 69 -6.65 -11.42 -12.56
C SER A 69 -7.89 -10.62 -13.00
N GLY A 70 -9.10 -11.15 -12.81
CA GLY A 70 -10.34 -10.50 -13.25
C GLY A 70 -10.74 -10.82 -14.69
N ILE A 71 -9.97 -11.69 -15.37
CA ILE A 71 -10.27 -12.15 -16.72
C ILE A 71 -11.37 -13.23 -16.63
N GLY A 72 -12.63 -12.81 -16.79
CA GLY A 72 -13.79 -13.70 -16.89
C GLY A 72 -15.09 -13.06 -16.37
N SER A 73 -16.22 -13.33 -17.04
CA SER A 73 -17.54 -12.78 -16.68
C SER A 73 -17.97 -13.13 -15.25
N THR A 74 -18.58 -12.18 -14.54
CA THR A 74 -18.92 -12.32 -13.11
C THR A 74 -19.77 -13.56 -12.82
N GLU A 75 -19.56 -14.12 -11.63
CA GLU A 75 -20.45 -15.09 -10.99
C GLU A 75 -21.89 -14.59 -11.14
N PHE A 76 -22.81 -15.44 -11.61
CA PHE A 76 -24.22 -15.06 -11.64
C PHE A 76 -24.67 -14.69 -10.22
N ASN A 77 -24.91 -13.39 -9.97
CA ASN A 77 -25.41 -12.92 -8.67
C ASN A 77 -26.91 -13.22 -8.60
N THR A 78 -27.26 -14.49 -8.45
CA THR A 78 -28.63 -14.94 -8.53
C THR A 78 -29.32 -14.73 -7.18
N ARG A 79 -30.28 -13.81 -7.13
CA ARG A 79 -31.29 -13.76 -6.06
C ARG A 79 -32.29 -14.92 -6.11
N HIS A 80 -32.15 -15.85 -7.07
CA HIS A 80 -33.12 -16.92 -7.32
C HIS A 80 -32.64 -18.29 -6.80
N THR A 81 -33.56 -18.99 -6.13
CA THR A 81 -33.41 -20.35 -5.58
C THR A 81 -33.53 -21.43 -6.66
N GLY A 82 -32.96 -22.62 -6.43
CA GLY A 82 -33.13 -23.79 -7.31
C GLY A 82 -32.03 -23.97 -8.38
N LYS A 83 -32.42 -24.20 -9.64
CA LYS A 83 -31.53 -24.58 -10.78
C LYS A 83 -30.35 -23.63 -11.00
N TRP A 84 -30.55 -22.33 -10.71
CA TRP A 84 -29.51 -21.31 -10.80
C TRP A 84 -28.36 -21.49 -9.80
N LEU A 85 -28.65 -22.04 -8.60
CA LEU A 85 -27.62 -22.35 -7.61
C LEU A 85 -26.69 -23.47 -8.11
N ASN A 86 -27.26 -24.47 -8.80
CA ASN A 86 -26.50 -25.54 -9.42
C ASN A 86 -25.64 -25.01 -10.59
N MET A 87 -26.17 -24.08 -11.38
CA MET A 87 -25.42 -23.41 -12.45
C MET A 87 -24.24 -22.60 -11.89
N SER A 88 -24.46 -21.82 -10.83
CA SER A 88 -23.39 -21.06 -10.14
C SER A 88 -22.29 -21.99 -9.59
N ARG A 89 -22.67 -23.12 -8.98
CA ARG A 89 -21.71 -24.13 -8.51
C ARG A 89 -20.90 -24.75 -9.66
N LEU A 90 -21.56 -25.06 -10.78
CA LEU A 90 -20.91 -25.60 -11.97
C LEU A 90 -19.94 -24.59 -12.58
N GLN A 91 -20.38 -23.34 -12.76
CA GLN A 91 -19.56 -22.23 -13.26
C GLN A 91 -18.31 -22.02 -12.39
N LYS A 92 -18.46 -22.04 -11.07
CA LYS A 92 -17.32 -21.93 -10.14
C LYS A 92 -16.33 -23.07 -10.31
N LYS A 93 -16.81 -24.30 -10.54
CA LYS A 93 -15.97 -25.48 -10.76
C LYS A 93 -15.21 -25.41 -12.10
N ILE A 94 -15.82 -24.80 -13.12
CA ILE A 94 -15.21 -24.62 -14.45
C ILE A 94 -14.18 -23.50 -14.43
N ARG A 95 -14.50 -22.36 -13.77
CA ARG A 95 -13.62 -21.17 -13.74
C ARG A 95 -12.33 -21.41 -12.98
N VAL A 96 -12.39 -22.09 -11.83
CA VAL A 96 -11.23 -22.26 -10.97
C VAL A 96 -10.48 -23.53 -11.35
N GLU A 97 -9.35 -23.38 -12.03
CA GLU A 97 -8.44 -24.50 -12.25
C GLU A 97 -8.05 -25.19 -10.93
N LYS A 98 -7.90 -26.53 -10.96
CA LYS A 98 -7.54 -27.31 -9.77
C LYS A 98 -6.27 -26.78 -9.07
N ARG A 99 -5.29 -26.31 -9.84
CA ARG A 99 -4.04 -25.72 -9.36
C ARG A 99 -4.27 -24.39 -8.63
N ASN A 100 -5.20 -23.57 -9.12
CA ASN A 100 -5.48 -22.23 -8.59
C ASN A 100 -6.50 -22.21 -7.46
N ARG A 101 -7.13 -23.35 -7.13
CA ARG A 101 -8.13 -23.46 -6.06
C ARG A 101 -7.62 -23.02 -4.68
N ILE A 102 -6.34 -23.22 -4.41
CA ILE A 102 -5.72 -22.81 -3.14
C ILE A 102 -5.50 -21.29 -3.13
N VAL A 103 -5.02 -20.74 -4.25
CA VAL A 103 -4.85 -19.29 -4.45
C VAL A 103 -6.20 -18.57 -4.35
N GLU A 104 -7.24 -19.10 -4.99
CA GLU A 104 -8.62 -18.56 -4.92
C GLU A 104 -9.14 -18.53 -3.48
N LYS A 105 -8.91 -19.58 -2.68
CA LYS A 105 -9.25 -19.59 -1.25
C LYS A 105 -8.43 -18.56 -0.45
N ALA A 106 -7.14 -18.42 -0.73
CA ALA A 106 -6.27 -17.47 -0.05
C ALA A 106 -6.70 -16.02 -0.34
N LEU A 107 -6.99 -15.69 -1.60
CA LEU A 107 -7.48 -14.40 -2.04
C LEU A 107 -8.86 -14.07 -1.47
N ARG A 108 -9.74 -15.06 -1.29
CA ARG A 108 -11.01 -14.87 -0.55
C ARG A 108 -10.77 -14.41 0.89
N HIS A 109 -9.83 -15.03 1.60
CA HIS A 109 -9.45 -14.58 2.94
C HIS A 109 -8.85 -13.17 2.91
N LEU A 110 -7.97 -12.88 1.95
CA LEU A 110 -7.39 -11.55 1.77
C LEU A 110 -8.48 -10.49 1.56
N ASN A 111 -9.45 -10.74 0.67
CA ASN A 111 -10.54 -9.82 0.40
C ASN A 111 -11.42 -9.56 1.62
N ASN A 112 -11.61 -10.55 2.50
CA ASN A 112 -12.30 -10.34 3.78
C ASN A 112 -11.50 -9.39 4.69
N TYR A 113 -10.18 -9.57 4.82
CA TYR A 113 -9.34 -8.69 5.64
C TYR A 113 -9.21 -7.28 5.04
N VAL A 114 -9.18 -7.16 3.71
CA VAL A 114 -9.23 -5.86 3.02
C VAL A 114 -10.54 -5.13 3.33
N ARG A 115 -11.69 -5.82 3.42
CA ARG A 115 -12.96 -5.20 3.83
C ARG A 115 -12.92 -4.68 5.28
N ILE A 116 -12.27 -5.42 6.19
CA ILE A 116 -12.16 -5.04 7.61
C ILE A 116 -11.24 -3.82 7.77
N LEU A 117 -10.08 -3.82 7.11
CA LEU A 117 -9.06 -2.78 7.29
C LEU A 117 -9.22 -1.58 6.36
N ASN A 118 -10.01 -1.72 5.30
CA ASN A 118 -10.27 -0.73 4.26
C ASN A 118 -9.00 0.02 3.77
N PRO A 119 -7.95 -0.69 3.33
CA PRO A 119 -6.75 -0.06 2.78
C PRO A 119 -7.02 0.57 1.40
N PRO A 120 -6.17 1.53 0.97
CA PRO A 120 -6.22 2.03 -0.40
C PRO A 120 -6.09 0.92 -1.45
N LYS A 121 -6.73 1.10 -2.62
CA LYS A 121 -6.79 0.08 -3.68
C LYS A 121 -5.40 -0.45 -4.06
N TYR A 122 -4.43 0.45 -4.26
CA TYR A 122 -3.06 0.08 -4.63
C TYR A 122 -2.35 -0.83 -3.61
N VAL A 123 -2.66 -0.71 -2.31
CA VAL A 123 -2.15 -1.59 -1.25
C VAL A 123 -2.80 -2.97 -1.33
N SER A 124 -4.12 -2.99 -1.57
CA SER A 124 -4.85 -4.25 -1.71
C SER A 124 -4.41 -5.05 -2.92
N GLU A 125 -4.01 -4.38 -4.00
CA GLU A 125 -3.47 -5.02 -5.20
C GLU A 125 -2.08 -5.60 -4.99
N THR A 126 -1.16 -4.84 -4.40
CA THR A 126 0.19 -5.37 -4.09
C THR A 126 0.12 -6.54 -3.12
N ALA A 127 -0.78 -6.49 -2.13
CA ALA A 127 -1.04 -7.62 -1.24
C ALA A 127 -1.51 -8.86 -2.01
N GLY A 128 -2.42 -8.68 -2.97
CA GLY A 128 -2.88 -9.74 -3.88
C GLY A 128 -1.72 -10.36 -4.67
N MET A 129 -0.88 -9.53 -5.29
CA MET A 129 0.29 -9.98 -6.04
C MET A 129 1.26 -10.79 -5.17
N ILE A 130 1.57 -10.31 -3.96
CA ILE A 130 2.46 -10.99 -3.02
C ILE A 130 1.87 -12.34 -2.61
N LEU A 131 0.59 -12.38 -2.28
CA LEU A 131 -0.08 -13.61 -1.84
C LEU A 131 -0.12 -14.66 -2.94
N GLN A 132 -0.43 -14.27 -4.18
CA GLN A 132 -0.41 -15.18 -5.32
C GLN A 132 0.97 -15.80 -5.50
N LYS A 133 2.03 -14.99 -5.53
CA LYS A 133 3.42 -15.46 -5.64
C LYS A 133 3.81 -16.39 -4.49
N ALA A 134 3.37 -16.07 -3.26
CA ALA A 134 3.69 -16.87 -2.08
C ALA A 134 2.97 -18.24 -2.03
N VAL A 135 1.77 -18.35 -2.61
CA VAL A 135 0.93 -19.56 -2.56
C VAL A 135 1.06 -20.42 -3.82
N ASN A 136 1.52 -19.86 -4.94
CA ASN A 136 1.61 -20.58 -6.22
C ASN A 136 2.44 -21.86 -6.09
N GLY A 137 1.88 -22.99 -6.56
CA GLY A 137 2.51 -24.31 -6.50
C GLY A 137 2.60 -24.95 -5.11
N LYS A 138 2.01 -24.36 -4.05
CA LYS A 138 2.12 -24.85 -2.67
C LYS A 138 0.77 -25.23 -2.08
N ASN A 139 0.76 -26.26 -1.24
CA ASN A 139 -0.44 -26.73 -0.55
C ASN A 139 -0.39 -26.38 0.94
N TYR A 140 -1.09 -25.31 1.32
CA TYR A 140 -1.17 -24.84 2.70
C TYR A 140 -2.51 -25.21 3.35
N LYS A 141 -2.48 -25.52 4.65
CA LYS A 141 -3.70 -25.70 5.47
C LYS A 141 -4.49 -24.39 5.56
N ASN A 142 -5.79 -24.49 5.82
CA ASN A 142 -6.67 -23.31 5.85
C ASN A 142 -6.26 -22.27 6.92
N LYS A 143 -5.78 -22.71 8.09
CA LYS A 143 -5.24 -21.82 9.14
C LYS A 143 -4.03 -21.02 8.63
N THR A 144 -3.11 -21.69 7.94
CA THR A 144 -1.92 -21.04 7.36
C THR A 144 -2.27 -20.09 6.23
N LEU A 145 -3.29 -20.38 5.42
CA LEU A 145 -3.75 -19.45 4.36
C LEU A 145 -4.27 -18.13 4.94
N LYS A 146 -5.02 -18.17 6.05
CA LYS A 146 -5.46 -16.96 6.74
C LYS A 146 -4.27 -16.11 7.20
N LEU A 147 -3.30 -16.73 7.87
CA LEU A 147 -2.10 -16.05 8.35
C LEU A 147 -1.28 -15.45 7.20
N LEU A 148 -1.13 -16.18 6.08
CA LEU A 148 -0.43 -15.67 4.89
C LEU A 148 -1.17 -14.49 4.25
N ALA A 149 -2.50 -14.52 4.18
CA ALA A 149 -3.28 -13.39 3.69
C ALA A 149 -3.02 -12.12 4.54
N ILE A 150 -3.00 -12.27 5.86
CA ILE A 150 -2.75 -11.15 6.78
C ILE A 150 -1.31 -10.64 6.65
N ALA A 151 -0.33 -11.52 6.61
CA ALA A 151 1.07 -11.17 6.43
C ALA A 151 1.33 -10.50 5.07
N SER A 152 0.69 -10.97 3.99
CA SER A 152 0.80 -10.34 2.66
C SER A 152 0.27 -8.91 2.65
N LEU A 153 -0.82 -8.66 3.40
CA LEU A 153 -1.35 -7.32 3.57
C LEU A 153 -0.40 -6.46 4.39
N TYR A 154 0.14 -6.98 5.50
CA TYR A 154 1.12 -6.25 6.31
C TYR A 154 2.39 -5.87 5.53
N ILE A 155 2.91 -6.78 4.70
CA ILE A 155 4.04 -6.50 3.81
C ILE A 155 3.66 -5.41 2.79
N ALA A 156 2.45 -5.44 2.23
CA ALA A 156 1.98 -4.38 1.33
C ALA A 156 1.95 -3.00 1.99
N TYR A 157 1.56 -2.90 3.27
CA TYR A 157 1.67 -1.66 4.05
C TYR A 157 3.13 -1.19 4.16
N LYS A 158 4.07 -2.10 4.43
CA LYS A 158 5.52 -1.79 4.48
C LYS A 158 6.09 -1.35 3.14
N VAL A 159 5.68 -1.97 2.03
CA VAL A 159 6.12 -1.60 0.67
C VAL A 159 5.69 -0.18 0.33
N HIS A 160 4.45 0.18 0.66
CA HIS A 160 3.93 1.52 0.39
C HIS A 160 4.40 2.57 1.40
N GLY A 161 4.90 2.15 2.57
CA GLY A 161 5.37 3.03 3.63
C GLY A 161 4.23 3.63 4.46
N ILE A 162 3.09 2.94 4.53
CA ILE A 162 1.94 3.41 5.31
C ILE A 162 2.17 3.03 6.79
N PRO A 163 2.05 3.98 7.73
CA PRO A 163 2.37 3.76 9.14
C PRO A 163 1.38 2.80 9.78
N LYS A 164 1.80 1.55 9.98
CA LYS A 164 1.03 0.58 10.76
C LYS A 164 1.97 -0.43 11.39
N SER A 165 2.06 -0.40 12.73
CA SER A 165 2.96 -1.30 13.44
C SER A 165 2.41 -2.73 13.49
N ALA A 166 3.30 -3.72 13.65
CA ALA A 166 2.89 -5.12 13.81
C ALA A 166 1.94 -5.31 15.01
N LYS A 167 2.13 -4.54 16.09
CA LYS A 167 1.26 -4.55 17.27
C LYS A 167 -0.14 -4.04 16.96
N MET A 168 -0.27 -2.98 16.15
CA MET A 168 -1.58 -2.49 15.70
C MET A 168 -2.28 -3.53 14.84
N PHE A 169 -1.58 -4.13 13.89
CA PHE A 169 -2.10 -5.19 13.02
C PHE A 169 -2.59 -6.41 13.83
N SER A 170 -1.78 -6.85 14.79
CA SER A 170 -2.09 -7.97 15.68
C SER A 170 -3.34 -7.72 16.52
N LYS A 171 -3.50 -6.51 17.09
CA LYS A 171 -4.67 -6.15 17.91
C LYS A 171 -5.95 -6.04 17.08
N GLU A 172 -5.91 -5.39 15.92
CA GLU A 172 -7.10 -5.20 15.08
C GLU A 172 -7.64 -6.51 14.49
N LEU A 173 -6.75 -7.47 14.20
CA LEU A 173 -7.12 -8.74 13.57
C LEU A 173 -7.21 -9.92 14.57
N GLY A 174 -6.86 -9.71 15.84
CA GLY A 174 -6.92 -10.74 16.88
C GLY A 174 -5.91 -11.88 16.69
N ILE A 175 -4.69 -11.57 16.26
CA ILE A 175 -3.65 -12.58 15.94
C ILE A 175 -2.46 -12.39 16.86
N THR A 176 -1.75 -13.47 17.19
CA THR A 176 -0.50 -13.37 17.95
C THR A 176 0.65 -12.80 17.12
N LEU A 177 1.53 -12.01 17.75
CA LEU A 177 2.72 -11.46 17.07
C LEU A 177 3.65 -12.56 16.52
N LYS A 178 3.73 -13.70 17.22
CA LYS A 178 4.54 -14.86 16.78
C LYS A 178 4.00 -15.43 15.47
N ASP A 179 2.69 -15.61 15.36
CA ASP A 179 2.07 -16.14 14.14
C ASP A 179 2.26 -15.21 12.94
N LEU A 180 2.16 -13.89 13.17
CA LEU A 180 2.42 -12.88 12.14
C LEU A 180 3.87 -12.95 11.65
N TRP A 181 4.84 -13.02 12.58
CA TRP A 181 6.26 -13.13 12.24
C TRP A 181 6.59 -14.41 11.46
N HIS A 182 6.03 -15.56 11.87
CA HIS A 182 6.20 -16.82 11.15
C HIS A 182 5.59 -16.77 9.74
N ALA A 183 4.47 -16.09 9.56
CA ALA A 183 3.82 -15.92 8.27
C ALA A 183 4.60 -14.97 7.36
N GLU A 184 5.10 -13.85 7.90
CA GLU A 184 6.01 -12.96 7.18
C GLU A 184 7.25 -13.71 6.70
N LYS A 185 7.93 -14.44 7.59
CA LYS A 185 9.13 -15.22 7.24
C LYS A 185 8.87 -16.17 6.07
N LYS A 186 7.75 -16.91 6.10
CA LYS A 186 7.36 -17.80 4.99
C LYS A 186 7.16 -17.06 3.66
N ILE A 187 6.63 -15.85 3.68
CA ILE A 187 6.45 -15.05 2.47
C ILE A 187 7.81 -14.60 1.93
N HIS A 188 8.71 -14.15 2.81
CA HIS A 188 10.07 -13.78 2.43
C HIS A 188 10.86 -14.96 1.83
N ASP A 189 10.73 -16.16 2.40
CA ASP A 189 11.36 -17.38 1.88
C ASP A 189 10.83 -17.74 0.48
N ASN A 190 9.54 -17.46 0.23
CA ASN A 190 8.87 -17.82 -1.02
C ASN A 190 9.10 -16.83 -2.15
N VAL A 191 9.33 -15.55 -1.84
CA VAL A 191 9.37 -14.47 -2.85
C VAL A 191 10.66 -13.68 -2.69
N LYS A 192 11.63 -13.99 -3.56
CA LYS A 192 13.03 -13.54 -3.45
C LYS A 192 13.27 -12.03 -3.61
N ASP A 193 12.27 -11.25 -4.04
CA ASP A 193 12.43 -9.81 -4.32
C ASP A 193 11.73 -8.86 -3.34
N ILE A 194 10.99 -9.38 -2.36
CA ILE A 194 10.19 -8.53 -1.46
C ILE A 194 11.07 -7.57 -0.66
N ASN A 195 12.25 -8.01 -0.24
CA ASN A 195 13.16 -7.20 0.58
C ASN A 195 13.59 -5.91 -0.12
N LYS A 196 13.67 -5.91 -1.47
CA LYS A 196 14.01 -4.72 -2.25
C LYS A 196 12.86 -3.71 -2.33
N MET A 197 11.62 -4.18 -2.16
CA MET A 197 10.41 -3.35 -2.26
C MET A 197 10.03 -2.70 -0.93
N ILE A 198 10.55 -3.19 0.20
CA ILE A 198 10.19 -2.68 1.52
C ILE A 198 10.89 -1.34 1.79
N LYS A 199 10.10 -0.32 2.12
CA LYS A 199 10.62 0.96 2.59
C LYS A 199 11.14 0.84 4.02
N LYS A 200 12.13 1.67 4.36
CA LYS A 200 12.66 1.75 5.74
C LYS A 200 11.56 2.23 6.69
N ASP A 201 11.51 1.63 7.88
CA ASP A 201 10.55 1.99 8.91
C ASP A 201 11.00 3.26 9.64
N GLU A 202 10.55 4.41 9.14
CA GLU A 202 10.91 5.71 9.67
C GLU A 202 9.91 6.22 10.73
N PRO A 203 10.37 6.85 11.82
CA PRO A 203 9.51 7.41 12.86
C PRO A 203 8.57 8.52 12.34
N GLU A 204 9.00 9.32 11.37
CA GLU A 204 8.19 10.41 10.79
C GLU A 204 6.87 9.91 10.21
N ASN A 205 6.85 8.69 9.66
CA ASN A 205 5.65 8.12 9.05
C ASN A 205 4.52 7.97 10.09
N TYR A 206 4.84 7.72 11.37
CA TYR A 206 3.84 7.51 12.41
C TYR A 206 3.25 8.82 12.97
N VAL A 207 3.94 9.96 12.79
CA VAL A 207 3.51 11.25 13.37
C VAL A 207 2.13 11.68 12.87
N PRO A 208 1.83 11.72 11.55
CA PRO A 208 0.51 12.14 11.07
C PRO A 208 -0.61 11.25 11.61
N TYR A 209 -0.35 9.94 11.73
CA TYR A 209 -1.32 8.99 12.30
C TYR A 209 -1.65 9.33 13.76
N ILE A 210 -0.64 9.59 14.59
CA ILE A 210 -0.81 9.87 16.02
C ILE A 210 -1.50 11.22 16.23
N VAL A 211 -1.06 12.26 15.50
CA VAL A 211 -1.66 13.61 15.56
C VAL A 211 -3.14 13.56 15.20
N ASN A 212 -3.49 12.90 14.08
CA ASN A 212 -4.89 12.76 13.65
C ASN A 212 -5.72 11.94 14.65
N LYS A 213 -5.16 10.90 15.25
CA LYS A 213 -5.87 10.08 16.25
C LYS A 213 -6.17 10.86 17.54
N LEU A 214 -5.30 11.79 17.92
CA LEU A 214 -5.42 12.62 19.13
C LEU A 214 -6.08 13.98 18.85
N SER A 215 -6.49 14.25 17.61
CA SER A 215 -7.05 15.53 17.17
C SER A 215 -6.18 16.72 17.61
N LEU A 216 -4.86 16.61 17.41
CA LEU A 216 -3.88 17.66 17.71
C LEU A 216 -3.70 18.58 16.49
N SER A 217 -3.18 19.79 16.72
CA SER A 217 -2.96 20.74 15.63
C SER A 217 -1.78 20.37 14.73
N GLU A 218 -1.77 20.89 13.50
CA GLU A 218 -0.65 20.73 12.56
C GLU A 218 0.67 21.32 13.09
N ARG A 219 0.59 22.30 14.00
CA ARG A 219 1.77 22.86 14.70
C ARG A 219 2.47 21.78 15.51
N VAL A 220 1.70 20.92 16.18
CA VAL A 220 2.25 19.77 16.93
C VAL A 220 2.91 18.77 15.99
N GLN A 221 2.33 18.50 14.82
CA GLN A 221 2.93 17.63 13.82
C GLN A 221 4.27 18.18 13.30
N TYR A 222 4.33 19.48 13.00
CA TYR A 222 5.57 20.13 12.55
C TYR A 222 6.68 20.02 13.60
N LEU A 223 6.36 20.40 14.85
CA LEU A 223 7.33 20.38 15.94
C LEU A 223 7.77 18.94 16.28
N ALA A 224 6.85 17.97 16.25
CA ALA A 224 7.18 16.56 16.47
C ALA A 224 8.15 16.02 15.40
N ASN A 225 7.93 16.35 14.12
CA ASN A 225 8.85 15.98 13.04
C ASN A 225 10.22 16.63 13.21
N TYR A 226 10.27 17.90 13.63
CA TYR A 226 11.52 18.59 13.93
C TYR A 226 12.29 17.92 15.06
N LEU A 227 11.62 17.56 16.16
CA LEU A 227 12.22 16.81 17.28
C LEU A 227 12.76 15.45 16.84
N ILE A 228 12.06 14.74 15.95
CA ILE A 228 12.51 13.46 15.40
C ILE A 228 13.77 13.65 14.56
N GLN A 229 13.82 14.68 13.71
CA GLN A 229 15.00 14.97 12.90
C GLN A 229 16.23 15.31 13.76
N LEU A 230 16.05 16.13 14.80
CA LEU A 230 17.10 16.41 15.77
C LEU A 230 17.55 15.12 16.48
N SER A 231 16.60 14.29 16.91
CA SER A 231 16.88 13.01 17.57
C SER A 231 17.65 12.04 16.66
N LYS A 232 17.36 12.03 15.35
CA LYS A 232 18.12 11.26 14.36
C LYS A 232 19.55 11.78 14.24
N LYS A 233 19.76 13.10 14.17
CA LYS A 233 21.10 13.72 14.11
C LYS A 233 21.92 13.44 15.37
N ALA A 234 21.28 13.40 16.54
CA ALA A 234 21.89 13.07 17.81
C ALA A 234 22.13 11.54 18.02
N GLY A 235 21.76 10.69 17.06
CA GLY A 235 21.96 9.24 17.16
C GLY A 235 21.01 8.50 18.10
N LEU A 236 19.95 9.16 18.60
CA LEU A 236 18.98 8.58 19.55
C LEU A 236 18.06 7.52 18.92
N ASN A 237 18.12 7.33 17.61
CA ASN A 237 17.30 6.36 16.87
C ASN A 237 17.95 4.96 16.79
N ASN A 238 19.23 4.81 17.12
CA ASN A 238 19.97 3.56 16.91
C ASN A 238 19.50 2.45 17.87
N GLY A 239 19.05 1.32 17.31
CA GLY A 239 18.61 0.14 18.06
C GLY A 239 17.31 0.31 18.85
N LYS A 240 16.61 1.43 18.68
CA LYS A 240 15.39 1.78 19.42
C LYS A 240 14.17 1.74 18.49
N SER A 241 12.99 1.53 19.07
CA SER A 241 11.73 1.47 18.31
C SER A 241 11.37 2.83 17.72
N SER A 242 11.24 2.88 16.39
CA SER A 242 10.74 4.00 15.57
C SER A 242 9.41 4.55 16.10
N VAL A 243 8.46 3.64 16.35
CA VAL A 243 7.14 3.96 16.90
C VAL A 243 7.26 4.69 18.24
N GLY A 244 8.09 4.18 19.15
CA GLY A 244 8.27 4.76 20.49
C GLY A 244 8.87 6.17 20.43
N LEU A 245 9.82 6.39 19.51
CA LEU A 245 10.42 7.70 19.28
C LEU A 245 9.39 8.70 18.73
N ALA A 246 8.63 8.32 17.72
CA ALA A 246 7.58 9.17 17.14
C ALA A 246 6.52 9.56 18.17
N THR A 247 6.09 8.57 18.98
CA THR A 247 5.09 8.77 20.02
C THR A 247 5.59 9.72 21.12
N ALA A 248 6.85 9.59 21.54
CA ALA A 248 7.45 10.49 22.52
C ALA A 248 7.64 11.92 21.97
N ALA A 249 8.05 12.05 20.72
CA ALA A 249 8.19 13.35 20.07
C ALA A 249 6.84 14.10 19.98
N VAL A 250 5.75 13.40 19.62
CA VAL A 250 4.40 13.98 19.63
C VAL A 250 3.97 14.40 21.03
N TYR A 251 4.25 13.58 22.05
CA TYR A 251 3.94 13.93 23.44
C TYR A 251 4.70 15.16 23.95
N ILE A 252 5.99 15.29 23.63
CA ILE A 252 6.77 16.49 23.97
C ILE A 252 6.20 17.70 23.23
N ALA A 253 5.93 17.57 21.94
CA ALA A 253 5.40 18.65 21.13
C ALA A 253 4.02 19.13 21.61
N SER A 254 3.16 18.20 22.04
CA SER A 254 1.86 18.54 22.59
C SER A 254 1.96 19.32 23.91
N ILE A 255 2.96 19.02 24.75
CA ILE A 255 3.23 19.80 25.97
C ILE A 255 3.74 21.20 25.63
N LEU A 256 4.71 21.32 24.74
CA LEU A 256 5.34 22.60 24.38
C LEU A 256 4.35 23.58 23.74
N LEU A 257 3.35 23.08 23.01
CA LEU A 257 2.32 23.88 22.36
C LEU A 257 1.04 24.03 23.21
N ASN A 258 1.08 23.62 24.47
CA ASN A 258 -0.02 23.68 25.43
C ASN A 258 -1.29 22.88 25.03
N GLU A 259 -1.14 21.86 24.19
CA GLU A 259 -2.17 20.87 23.85
C GLU A 259 -1.95 19.57 24.65
N LYS A 260 -2.00 19.69 25.98
CA LYS A 260 -1.58 18.60 26.88
C LYS A 260 -2.40 17.31 26.66
N ARG A 261 -1.70 16.19 26.53
CA ARG A 261 -2.26 14.82 26.47
C ARG A 261 -1.59 13.95 27.51
N THR A 262 -2.28 12.95 28.04
CA THR A 262 -1.67 12.03 28.99
C THR A 262 -0.77 11.01 28.29
N GLN A 263 0.31 10.56 28.92
CA GLN A 263 1.18 9.50 28.36
C GLN A 263 0.39 8.23 28.02
N ILE A 264 -0.65 7.93 28.81
CA ILE A 264 -1.53 6.78 28.61
C ILE A 264 -2.37 6.94 27.35
N GLU A 265 -2.93 8.13 27.10
CA GLU A 265 -3.68 8.41 25.86
C GLU A 265 -2.80 8.24 24.63
N VAL A 266 -1.61 8.86 24.63
CA VAL A 266 -0.69 8.79 23.50
C VAL A 266 -0.23 7.34 23.27
N ALA A 267 0.08 6.60 24.35
CA ALA A 267 0.45 5.17 24.30
C ALA A 267 -0.61 4.27 23.68
N LYS A 268 -1.89 4.51 24.03
CA LYS A 268 -3.02 3.73 23.53
C LYS A 268 -3.20 3.85 22.02
N THR A 269 -2.81 4.98 21.40
CA THR A 269 -2.98 5.18 19.95
C THR A 269 -2.18 4.18 19.11
N VAL A 270 -0.96 3.83 19.53
CA VAL A 270 -0.06 2.95 18.77
C VAL A 270 0.16 1.59 19.44
N ASN A 271 -0.59 1.30 20.52
CA ASN A 271 -0.45 0.09 21.34
C ASN A 271 0.98 -0.14 21.85
N VAL A 272 1.58 0.91 22.39
CA VAL A 272 2.88 0.87 23.08
C VAL A 272 2.65 1.00 24.58
N THR A 273 3.59 0.52 25.41
CA THR A 273 3.51 0.73 26.86
C THR A 273 3.91 2.15 27.22
N ASP A 274 3.25 2.74 28.22
CA ASP A 274 3.56 4.07 28.73
C ASP A 274 5.03 4.20 29.18
N VAL A 275 5.59 3.13 29.77
CA VAL A 275 7.01 3.05 30.16
C VAL A 275 7.96 3.27 28.97
N THR A 276 7.60 2.75 27.78
CA THR A 276 8.42 2.94 26.58
C THR A 276 8.44 4.42 26.17
N ILE A 277 7.31 5.12 26.30
CA ILE A 277 7.22 6.55 26.02
C ILE A 277 8.01 7.33 27.06
N ARG A 278 7.85 7.01 28.35
CA ARG A 278 8.55 7.68 29.46
C ARG A 278 10.07 7.61 29.30
N ASN A 279 10.60 6.44 28.93
CA ASN A 279 12.03 6.29 28.69
C ASN A 279 12.50 7.13 27.49
N ARG A 280 11.73 7.18 26.40
CA ARG A 280 12.06 7.97 25.21
C ARG A 280 11.93 9.47 25.45
N TYR A 281 10.94 9.87 26.22
CA TYR A 281 10.78 11.24 26.68
C TYR A 281 12.01 11.71 27.45
N SER A 282 12.46 10.94 28.44
CA SER A 282 13.65 11.25 29.22
C SER A 282 14.91 11.33 28.36
N ASP A 283 15.06 10.43 27.37
CA ASP A 283 16.18 10.47 26.41
C ASP A 283 16.20 11.80 25.64
N ILE A 284 15.06 12.20 25.06
CA ILE A 284 14.95 13.41 24.24
C ILE A 284 15.15 14.67 25.09
N VAL A 285 14.49 14.76 26.25
CA VAL A 285 14.56 15.93 27.13
C VAL A 285 15.98 16.16 27.63
N ARG A 286 16.69 15.10 28.05
CA ARG A 286 18.09 15.19 28.49
C ARG A 286 19.06 15.56 27.37
N SER A 287 18.76 15.16 26.13
CA SER A 287 19.66 15.43 25.00
C SER A 287 19.56 16.85 24.45
N PHE A 288 18.42 17.53 24.66
CA PHE A 288 18.14 18.85 24.10
C PHE A 288 17.87 19.91 25.18
N ASP A 289 18.15 19.61 26.45
CA ASP A 289 17.94 20.50 27.61
C ASP A 289 16.59 21.23 27.60
N ILE A 290 15.52 20.50 27.24
CA ILE A 290 14.19 21.08 27.12
C ILE A 290 13.63 21.30 28.53
N THR A 291 13.56 22.55 28.97
CA THR A 291 12.89 22.92 30.22
C THR A 291 11.38 22.92 30.02
N ILE A 292 10.71 21.89 30.51
CA ILE A 292 9.26 21.80 30.49
C ILE A 292 8.74 22.38 31.82
N SER A 293 8.17 23.58 31.78
CA SER A 293 7.39 24.10 32.90
C SER A 293 6.11 23.27 33.02
N MET A 294 5.99 22.47 34.07
CA MET A 294 4.80 21.65 34.33
C MET A 294 3.54 22.49 34.47
#